data_AF-A0A960HRH7-F1
#
_entry.id   AF-A0A960HRH7-F1
#
_cell.length_a   1.000
_cell.length_b   1.000
_cell.length_c   1.000
_cell.angle_alpha   90.00
_cell.angle_beta   90.00
_cell.angle_gamma   90.00
#
_symmetry.space_group_name_H-M   'P 1'
#
loop_
_entity.id
_entity.type
_entity.pdbx_description
1 polymer ?
#
loop_
_entity_poly.entity_id
_entity_poly.type
_entity_poly.pdbx_seq_one_letter_code
_entity_poly.pdbx_strand_id
1 'polypeptide(L)'
;MRSHRPLVAAFVALVPLTMAACGGDDEPTGDAPRFCAEATAHQNAIVDPPIVDEAGLEATLDFYRVMGELAPIAIAAEWNQLVVNLETAAALEPGNPESEQLVAATAYATEPAAYAVQVWLRRNCGLEIPITTIAPHEFVPAVTTSVAPPSTTAPAG
;
A
#
# COMPACT_ATOMS: atom_id res chain seq x y z
N MET A 1 16.68 71.26 -41.87
CA MET A 1 16.72 71.90 -40.53
C MET A 1 15.83 71.09 -39.58
N ARG A 2 16.39 70.70 -38.41
CA ARG A 2 15.78 70.31 -37.10
C ARG A 2 14.37 69.67 -37.09
N SER A 3 14.08 68.59 -36.36
CA SER A 3 14.65 68.15 -35.07
C SER A 3 14.32 66.69 -34.76
N HIS A 4 15.22 66.05 -34.00
CA HIS A 4 15.04 64.77 -33.30
C HIS A 4 14.14 64.93 -32.07
N ARG A 5 13.40 63.88 -31.66
CA ARG A 5 13.70 63.04 -30.47
C ARG A 5 12.51 62.09 -30.08
N PRO A 6 12.76 61.06 -29.24
CA PRO A 6 12.26 59.68 -29.37
C PRO A 6 11.36 59.28 -28.18
N LEU A 7 11.26 57.96 -27.88
CA LEU A 7 10.53 57.26 -26.79
C LEU A 7 9.15 56.74 -27.23
N VAL A 8 8.74 55.50 -27.00
CA VAL A 8 9.05 54.53 -25.93
C VAL A 8 9.04 53.11 -26.52
N ALA A 9 10.00 52.29 -26.10
CA ALA A 9 10.05 50.86 -26.35
C ALA A 9 8.96 50.12 -25.55
N ALA A 10 8.12 49.32 -26.22
CA ALA A 10 7.33 48.28 -25.57
C ALA A 10 7.89 46.92 -25.98
N PHE A 11 8.85 46.43 -25.19
CA PHE A 11 9.31 45.04 -25.26
C PHE A 11 8.18 44.16 -24.69
N VAL A 12 7.33 43.62 -25.56
CA VAL A 12 6.40 42.56 -25.19
C VAL A 12 7.22 41.28 -25.03
N ALA A 13 7.52 40.92 -23.79
CA ALA A 13 8.15 39.66 -23.45
C ALA A 13 7.19 38.51 -23.82
N LEU A 14 7.50 37.79 -24.90
CA LEU A 14 6.93 36.48 -25.17
C LEU A 14 7.45 35.53 -24.08
N VAL A 15 6.58 35.17 -23.13
CA VAL A 15 6.78 34.02 -22.27
C VAL A 15 6.35 32.79 -23.09
N PRO A 16 7.27 31.85 -23.43
CA PRO A 16 6.83 30.58 -23.98
C PRO A 16 6.13 29.78 -22.87
N LEU A 17 4.82 29.57 -23.04
CA LEU A 17 4.05 28.56 -22.32
C LEU A 17 4.73 27.21 -22.54
N THR A 18 5.38 26.66 -21.52
CA THR A 18 5.75 25.24 -21.50
C THR A 18 4.47 24.44 -21.35
N MET A 19 3.93 23.93 -22.46
CA MET A 19 2.82 22.97 -22.40
C MET A 19 3.29 21.75 -21.61
N ALA A 20 2.58 21.52 -20.50
CA ALA A 20 2.66 20.33 -19.68
C ALA A 20 2.45 19.09 -20.57
N ALA A 21 3.22 18.05 -20.27
CA ALA A 21 3.08 16.75 -20.90
C ALA A 21 1.65 16.21 -20.72
N CYS A 22 0.93 16.02 -21.82
CA CYS A 22 -0.30 15.24 -21.84
C CYS A 22 0.08 13.76 -21.73
N GLY A 23 0.02 13.20 -20.52
CA GLY A 23 -0.07 11.76 -20.30
C GLY A 23 -1.53 11.36 -20.46
N GLY A 24 -1.90 10.85 -21.63
CA GLY A 24 -3.22 10.30 -21.89
C GLY A 24 -3.06 8.91 -22.47
N ASP A 25 -3.29 7.91 -21.64
CA ASP A 25 -3.84 6.61 -21.97
C ASP A 25 -4.35 6.01 -20.65
N ASP A 26 -5.66 5.79 -20.58
CA ASP A 26 -6.43 5.24 -19.45
C ASP A 26 -6.03 3.78 -19.13
N GLU A 27 -4.81 3.56 -18.65
CA GLU A 27 -4.51 2.48 -17.72
C GLU A 27 -4.50 3.06 -16.30
N PRO A 28 -4.99 2.34 -15.27
CA PRO A 28 -4.78 2.71 -13.88
C PRO A 28 -3.27 2.66 -13.60
N THR A 29 -2.61 3.76 -13.95
CA THR A 29 -1.17 3.94 -13.80
C THR A 29 -1.02 4.37 -12.36
N GLY A 30 -1.01 3.39 -11.45
CA GLY A 30 -0.95 3.67 -10.03
C GLY A 30 0.15 4.70 -9.71
N ASP A 31 -0.22 5.73 -8.97
CA ASP A 31 0.56 6.94 -8.76
C ASP A 31 1.27 6.84 -7.42
N ALA A 32 2.47 6.25 -7.41
CA ALA A 32 3.23 6.04 -6.17
C ALA A 32 3.45 7.34 -5.36
N PRO A 33 3.87 8.48 -5.96
CA PRO A 33 3.97 9.75 -5.23
C PRO A 33 2.65 10.19 -4.59
N ARG A 34 1.53 10.14 -5.32
CA ARG A 34 0.22 10.52 -4.78
C ARG A 34 -0.26 9.54 -3.71
N PHE A 35 -0.09 8.24 -3.94
CA PHE A 35 -0.38 7.20 -2.96
C PHE A 35 0.40 7.42 -1.66
N CYS A 36 1.71 7.69 -1.72
CA CYS A 36 2.50 8.01 -0.53
C CYS A 36 2.04 9.30 0.16
N ALA A 37 1.67 10.33 -0.61
CA ALA A 37 1.15 11.58 -0.06
C ALA A 37 -0.17 11.36 0.71
N GLU A 38 -1.10 10.63 0.10
CA GLU A 38 -2.39 10.28 0.72
C GLU A 38 -2.21 9.36 1.93
N ALA A 39 -1.36 8.34 1.84
CA ALA A 39 -1.05 7.44 2.95
C ALA A 39 -0.45 8.19 4.16
N THR A 40 0.37 9.21 3.90
CA THR A 40 0.98 10.03 4.96
C THR A 40 -0.05 10.97 5.58
N ALA A 41 -0.85 11.64 4.75
CA ALA A 41 -1.89 12.56 5.19
C ALA A 41 -2.95 11.86 6.07
N HIS A 42 -3.21 10.59 5.78
CA HIS A 42 -4.24 9.79 6.45
C HIS A 42 -3.67 8.60 7.23
N GLN A 43 -2.43 8.68 7.72
CA GLN A 43 -1.76 7.56 8.40
C GLN A 43 -2.61 6.96 9.54
N ASN A 44 -3.31 7.80 10.30
CA ASN A 44 -4.20 7.33 11.38
C ASN A 44 -5.36 6.47 10.86
N ALA A 45 -5.89 6.74 9.67
CA ALA A 45 -6.93 5.90 9.06
C ALA A 45 -6.42 4.50 8.66
N ILE A 46 -5.10 4.32 8.54
CA ILE A 46 -4.47 3.02 8.29
C ILE A 46 -4.11 2.32 9.61
N VAL A 47 -3.57 3.04 10.58
CA VAL A 47 -3.02 2.48 11.83
C VAL A 47 -4.07 2.23 12.90
N ASP A 48 -5.04 3.14 13.01
CA ASP A 48 -6.10 3.12 14.03
C ASP A 48 -7.41 3.60 13.39
N PRO A 49 -7.97 2.81 12.46
CA PRO A 49 -9.19 3.19 11.75
C PRO A 49 -10.33 3.34 12.76
N PRO A 50 -11.15 4.41 12.66
CA PRO A 50 -12.19 4.72 13.64
C PRO A 50 -13.43 3.82 13.45
N ILE A 51 -13.29 2.50 13.63
CA ILE A 51 -14.37 1.52 13.46
C ILE A 51 -15.12 1.38 14.79
N VAL A 52 -15.75 2.49 15.22
CA VAL A 52 -16.57 2.53 16.45
C VAL A 52 -18.07 2.42 16.15
N ASP A 53 -18.46 2.76 14.92
CA ASP A 53 -19.82 2.71 14.40
C ASP A 53 -19.81 2.44 12.89
N GLU A 54 -21.00 2.35 12.29
CA GLU A 54 -21.20 2.06 10.87
C GLU A 54 -20.60 3.15 9.97
N ALA A 55 -20.71 4.42 10.36
CA ALA A 55 -20.15 5.53 9.59
C ALA A 55 -18.62 5.50 9.56
N GLY A 56 -17.99 5.17 10.69
CA GLY A 56 -16.55 4.98 10.79
C GLY A 56 -16.04 3.78 9.98
N LEU A 57 -16.81 2.70 9.94
CA LEU A 57 -16.54 1.54 9.08
C LEU A 57 -16.61 1.91 7.59
N GLU A 58 -17.68 2.58 7.16
CA GLU A 58 -17.87 3.00 5.77
C GLU A 58 -16.75 3.96 5.32
N ALA A 59 -16.42 4.95 6.15
CA ALA A 59 -15.31 5.87 5.89
C ALA A 59 -13.96 5.14 5.77
N THR A 60 -13.74 4.09 6.56
CA THR A 60 -12.53 3.26 6.47
C THR A 60 -12.49 2.50 5.15
N LEU A 61 -13.60 1.86 4.75
CA LEU A 61 -13.69 1.12 3.49
C LEU A 61 -13.48 2.04 2.27
N ASP A 62 -14.11 3.22 2.28
CA ASP A 62 -13.96 4.20 1.20
C ASP A 62 -12.52 4.70 1.08
N PHE A 63 -11.86 4.98 2.20
CA PHE A 63 -10.44 5.31 2.19
C PHE A 63 -9.60 4.19 1.55
N TYR A 64 -9.81 2.94 1.93
CA TYR A 64 -9.07 1.80 1.36
C TYR A 64 -9.36 1.61 -0.14
N ARG A 65 -10.59 1.84 -0.60
CA ARG A 65 -10.95 1.77 -2.03
C ARG A 65 -10.27 2.88 -2.83
N VAL A 66 -10.32 4.13 -2.37
CA VAL A 66 -9.67 5.28 -3.02
C VAL A 66 -8.16 5.07 -3.09
N MET A 67 -7.55 4.58 -2.01
CA MET A 67 -6.13 4.23 -2.03
C MET A 67 -5.82 3.12 -3.04
N GLY A 68 -6.75 2.19 -3.29
CA GLY A 68 -6.63 1.15 -4.30
C GLY A 68 -6.55 1.69 -5.73
N GLU A 69 -7.26 2.77 -6.03
CA GLU A 69 -7.17 3.46 -7.34
C GLU A 69 -5.80 4.12 -7.55
N LEU A 70 -5.18 4.56 -6.45
CA LEU A 70 -3.86 5.19 -6.45
C LEU A 70 -2.72 4.18 -6.35
N ALA A 71 -3.00 2.94 -5.93
CA ALA A 71 -1.99 1.96 -5.59
C ALA A 71 -1.07 1.68 -6.79
N PRO A 72 0.26 1.87 -6.66
CA PRO A 72 1.18 1.59 -7.75
C PRO A 72 1.14 0.11 -8.12
N ILE A 73 1.38 -0.19 -9.40
CA ILE A 73 1.34 -1.55 -9.97
C ILE A 73 2.11 -2.56 -9.10
N ALA A 74 3.20 -2.13 -8.46
CA ALA A 74 4.02 -2.96 -7.58
C ALA A 74 3.31 -3.52 -6.33
N ILE A 75 2.20 -2.91 -5.88
CA ILE A 75 1.41 -3.37 -4.73
C ILE A 75 -0.11 -3.34 -4.97
N ALA A 76 -0.57 -3.06 -6.19
CA ALA A 76 -2.00 -2.89 -6.47
C ALA A 76 -2.79 -4.17 -6.18
N ALA A 77 -2.22 -5.34 -6.51
CA ALA A 77 -2.86 -6.63 -6.25
C ALA A 77 -2.95 -6.93 -4.75
N GLU A 78 -1.88 -6.65 -4.01
CA GLU A 78 -1.79 -6.83 -2.57
C GLU A 78 -2.71 -5.86 -1.82
N TRP A 79 -2.77 -4.60 -2.24
CA TRP A 79 -3.69 -3.62 -1.68
C TRP A 79 -5.15 -4.04 -1.90
N ASN A 80 -5.50 -4.52 -3.10
CA ASN A 80 -6.84 -5.04 -3.37
C ASN A 80 -7.21 -6.22 -2.46
N GLN A 81 -6.26 -7.08 -2.08
CA GLN A 81 -6.52 -8.14 -1.10
C GLN A 81 -6.87 -7.58 0.29
N LEU A 82 -6.27 -6.45 0.69
CA LEU A 82 -6.64 -5.77 1.94
C LEU A 82 -8.06 -5.21 1.88
N VAL A 83 -8.45 -4.63 0.74
CA VAL A 83 -9.83 -4.16 0.51
C VAL A 83 -10.81 -5.32 0.65
N VAL A 84 -10.56 -6.45 -0.03
CA VAL A 84 -11.39 -7.65 0.04
C VAL A 84 -11.50 -8.17 1.48
N ASN A 85 -10.40 -8.19 2.24
CA ASN A 85 -10.42 -8.60 3.63
C ASN A 85 -11.32 -7.70 4.49
N LEU A 86 -11.19 -6.38 4.35
CA LEU A 86 -12.01 -5.42 5.10
C LEU A 86 -13.49 -5.51 4.72
N GLU A 87 -13.81 -5.65 3.44
CA GLU A 87 -15.18 -5.81 2.98
C GLU A 87 -15.80 -7.12 3.45
N THR A 88 -15.02 -8.20 3.49
CA THR A 88 -15.45 -9.49 4.02
C THR A 88 -15.74 -9.39 5.52
N ALA A 89 -14.87 -8.72 6.28
CA ALA A 89 -15.08 -8.47 7.70
C ALA A 89 -16.30 -7.56 7.96
N ALA A 90 -16.53 -6.56 7.11
CA ALA A 90 -17.69 -5.68 7.18
C ALA A 90 -19.02 -6.41 6.91
N ALA A 91 -18.98 -7.49 6.11
CA ALA A 91 -20.12 -8.34 5.79
C ALA A 91 -20.37 -9.47 6.81
N LEU A 92 -19.67 -9.47 7.95
CA LEU A 92 -19.83 -10.49 8.98
C LEU A 92 -21.28 -10.55 9.49
N GLU A 93 -21.82 -11.76 9.55
CA GLU A 93 -23.11 -12.07 10.18
C GLU A 93 -22.87 -12.72 11.56
N PRO A 94 -23.07 -11.99 12.68
CA PRO A 94 -22.79 -12.52 14.00
C PRO A 94 -23.65 -13.76 14.33
N GLY A 95 -23.01 -14.84 14.81
CA GLY A 95 -23.69 -16.08 15.13
C GLY A 95 -23.94 -17.01 13.93
N ASN A 96 -23.46 -16.64 12.73
CA ASN A 96 -23.39 -17.53 11.58
C ASN A 96 -21.97 -18.14 11.48
N PRO A 97 -21.80 -19.45 11.77
CA PRO A 97 -20.47 -20.07 11.78
C PRO A 97 -19.75 -20.04 10.42
N GLU A 98 -20.47 -20.09 9.30
CA GLU A 98 -19.84 -19.99 7.97
C GLU A 98 -19.33 -18.57 7.71
N SER A 99 -20.10 -17.55 8.10
CA SER A 99 -19.69 -16.14 7.97
C SER A 99 -18.46 -15.85 8.83
N GLU A 100 -18.47 -16.28 10.09
CA GLU A 100 -17.33 -16.13 11.00
C GLU A 100 -16.08 -16.86 10.48
N GLN A 101 -16.24 -18.07 9.95
CA GLN A 101 -15.14 -18.84 9.37
C GLN A 101 -14.59 -18.21 8.09
N LEU A 102 -15.45 -17.59 7.27
CA LEU A 102 -15.05 -16.88 6.05
C LEU A 102 -14.19 -15.65 6.38
N VAL A 103 -14.59 -14.85 7.37
CA VAL A 103 -13.80 -13.70 7.84
C VAL A 103 -12.43 -14.19 8.33
N ALA A 104 -12.39 -15.22 9.17
CA ALA A 104 -11.14 -15.77 9.67
C ALA A 104 -10.25 -16.27 8.52
N ALA A 105 -10.78 -17.08 7.61
CA ALA A 105 -10.03 -17.64 6.48
C ALA A 105 -9.48 -16.55 5.56
N THR A 106 -10.25 -15.50 5.31
CA THR A 106 -9.84 -14.36 4.48
C THR A 106 -8.74 -13.56 5.17
N ALA A 107 -8.84 -13.33 6.48
CA ALA A 107 -7.78 -12.67 7.24
C ALA A 107 -6.45 -13.43 7.14
N TYR A 108 -6.46 -14.75 7.32
CA TYR A 108 -5.27 -15.59 7.16
C TYR A 108 -4.71 -15.56 5.73
N ALA A 109 -5.57 -15.64 4.72
CA ALA A 109 -5.15 -15.68 3.33
C ALA A 109 -4.49 -14.37 2.87
N THR A 110 -4.84 -13.24 3.50
CA THR A 110 -4.41 -11.90 3.09
C THR A 110 -3.20 -11.38 3.87
N GLU A 111 -2.70 -12.10 4.87
CA GLU A 111 -1.50 -11.70 5.63
C GLU A 111 -0.25 -11.46 4.76
N PRO A 112 0.07 -12.28 3.74
CA PRO A 112 1.23 -12.04 2.89
C PRO A 112 1.12 -10.72 2.12
N ALA A 113 -0.09 -10.35 1.69
CA ALA A 113 -0.34 -9.08 1.03
C ALA A 113 -0.17 -7.90 2.00
N ALA A 114 -0.67 -8.03 3.23
CA ALA A 114 -0.46 -7.02 4.28
C ALA A 114 1.03 -6.79 4.56
N TYR A 115 1.81 -7.88 4.64
CA TYR A 115 3.26 -7.80 4.81
C TYR A 115 3.95 -7.12 3.62
N ALA A 116 3.59 -7.50 2.39
CA ALA A 116 4.15 -6.89 1.18
C ALA A 116 3.88 -5.38 1.10
N VAL A 117 2.64 -4.95 1.40
CA VAL A 117 2.25 -3.55 1.49
C VAL A 117 3.05 -2.82 2.56
N GLN A 118 3.21 -3.40 3.76
CA GLN A 118 4.01 -2.82 4.84
C GLN A 118 5.47 -2.59 4.40
N VAL A 119 6.11 -3.62 3.81
CA VAL A 119 7.49 -3.53 3.33
C VAL A 119 7.63 -2.47 2.25
N TRP A 120 6.67 -2.39 1.34
CA TRP A 120 6.69 -1.40 0.27
C TRP A 120 6.52 0.02 0.81
N LEU A 121 5.55 0.25 1.71
CA LEU A 121 5.32 1.55 2.34
C LEU A 121 6.54 2.03 3.14
N ARG A 122 7.20 1.14 3.87
CA ARG A 122 8.45 1.46 4.58
C ARG A 122 9.55 1.91 3.60
N ARG A 123 9.72 1.19 2.50
CA ARG A 123 10.80 1.45 1.52
C ARG A 123 10.57 2.67 0.64
N ASN A 124 9.32 2.95 0.28
CA ASN A 124 8.99 3.94 -0.75
C ASN A 124 8.36 5.21 -0.18
N CYS A 125 7.60 5.10 0.92
CA CYS A 125 6.94 6.25 1.56
C CYS A 125 7.59 6.64 2.89
N GLY A 126 8.48 5.80 3.45
CA GLY A 126 9.05 6.00 4.79
C GLY A 126 8.03 5.80 5.92
N LEU A 127 6.88 5.18 5.63
CA LEU A 127 5.80 4.94 6.57
C LEU A 127 5.96 3.56 7.21
N GLU A 128 5.97 3.52 8.54
CA GLU A 128 5.79 2.29 9.29
C GLU A 128 4.34 2.16 9.72
N ILE A 129 3.72 1.05 9.36
CA ILE A 129 2.39 0.65 9.80
C ILE A 129 2.53 -0.64 10.60
N PRO A 130 1.95 -0.73 11.81
CA PRO A 130 1.93 -1.97 12.54
C PRO A 130 1.03 -2.95 11.79
N ILE A 131 1.55 -4.13 11.48
CA ILE A 131 0.73 -5.25 11.05
C ILE A 131 0.75 -6.29 12.16
N THR A 132 -0.42 -6.86 12.43
CA THR A 132 -0.51 -8.05 13.27
C THR A 132 -0.76 -9.21 12.32
N THR A 133 0.21 -10.10 12.18
CA THR A 133 0.08 -11.33 11.40
C THR A 133 0.05 -12.51 12.36
N ILE A 134 -0.76 -13.51 12.03
CA ILE A 134 -0.88 -14.74 12.79
C ILE A 134 0.28 -15.68 12.43
N ALA A 135 0.72 -15.66 11.16
CA ALA A 135 1.95 -16.33 10.74
C ALA A 135 3.16 -15.36 10.70
N PRO A 136 4.39 -15.84 10.96
CA PRO A 136 5.59 -15.06 10.70
C PRO A 136 5.87 -14.99 9.20
N HIS A 137 6.05 -13.77 8.68
CA HIS A 137 6.33 -13.51 7.25
C HIS A 137 7.75 -12.98 7.00
N GLU A 138 8.50 -12.65 8.05
CA GLU A 138 9.93 -12.40 7.92
C GLU A 138 10.67 -13.72 7.65
N PHE A 139 11.62 -13.70 6.72
CA PHE A 139 12.44 -14.87 6.43
C PHE A 139 13.39 -15.13 7.61
N VAL A 140 13.00 -15.98 8.54
CA VAL A 140 13.93 -16.56 9.51
C VAL A 140 14.67 -17.67 8.76
N PRO A 141 15.99 -17.53 8.48
CA PRO A 141 16.72 -18.59 7.82
C PRO A 141 16.57 -19.87 8.64
N ALA A 142 16.18 -20.96 7.97
CA ALA A 142 16.04 -22.25 8.62
C ALA A 142 17.35 -22.60 9.32
N VAL A 143 17.28 -22.78 10.65
CA VAL A 143 18.39 -23.38 11.39
C VAL A 143 18.48 -24.81 10.88
N THR A 144 19.44 -25.09 10.02
CA THR A 144 19.76 -26.46 9.62
C THR A 144 20.32 -27.17 10.85
N THR A 145 19.45 -27.87 11.58
CA THR A 145 19.88 -28.83 12.58
C THR A 145 20.59 -29.95 11.81
N SER A 146 21.91 -29.86 11.73
CA SER A 146 22.75 -30.92 11.21
C SER A 146 22.60 -32.12 12.15
N VAL A 147 21.81 -33.11 11.75
CA VAL A 147 21.77 -34.40 12.44
C VAL A 147 23.13 -35.05 12.18
N ALA A 148 23.96 -35.13 13.21
CA ALA A 148 25.22 -35.85 13.13
C ALA A 148 24.95 -37.32 12.72
N PRO A 149 25.71 -37.88 11.76
CA PRO A 149 25.56 -39.28 11.39
C PRO A 149 25.82 -40.18 12.61
N PRO A 150 25.13 -41.33 12.72
CA PRO A 150 25.33 -42.24 13.84
C PRO A 150 26.78 -42.71 13.88
N SER A 151 27.41 -42.60 15.05
CA SER A 151 28.76 -43.14 15.29
C SER A 151 28.73 -44.66 15.19
N THR A 152 29.25 -45.21 14.09
CA THR A 152 29.51 -46.65 13.97
C THR A 152 30.61 -47.03 14.95
N THR A 153 30.26 -47.58 16.10
CA THR A 153 31.21 -48.28 16.97
C THR A 153 31.58 -49.60 16.31
N ALA A 154 32.80 -49.69 15.76
CA ALA A 154 33.37 -50.96 15.35
C ALA A 154 33.65 -51.83 16.61
N PRO A 155 33.25 -53.11 16.64
CA PRO A 155 33.61 -53.98 17.74
C PRO A 155 35.11 -54.30 17.68
N ALA A 156 35.79 -54.20 18.82
CA ALA A 156 37.12 -54.77 19.01
C ALA A 156 36.96 -56.24 19.42
N GLY A 157 37.50 -57.16 18.61
CA GLY A 157 37.56 -58.60 18.93
C GLY A 157 37.37 -59.49 17.72
#